data_AF-A0A933STR5-F1
#
_entry.id   AF-A0A933STR5-F1
#
_cell.length_a   1.000
_cell.length_b   1.000
_cell.length_c   1.000
_cell.angle_alpha   90.00
_cell.angle_beta   90.00
_cell.angle_gamma   90.00
#
_symmetry.space_group_name_H-M   'P 1'
#
loop_
_entity.id
_entity.type
_entity.pdbx_description
1 polymer ?
#
loop_
_entity_poly.entity_id
_entity_poly.type
_entity_poly.pdbx_seq_one_letter_code
_entity_poly.pdbx_strand_id
1 'polypeptide(L)'
;MKRGKINERAGLRDAGFRPFFCLYAAVRKSLRLRVSAVYFPAVLLVLLAAGPSSAADWSMNYGGTTGQNAYTQATAVDASGNVYIAGDFTGATFTLGGVILTRIGTRDAFAAKLDASGTVL
;
A
#
# COMPACT_ATOMS: atom_id res chain seq x y z
N MET A 1 76.74 -41.01 -13.06
CA MET A 1 75.82 -42.06 -12.54
C MET A 1 75.56 -41.78 -11.06
N LYS A 2 74.43 -42.09 -10.43
CA LYS A 2 73.13 -42.65 -10.86
C LYS A 2 72.00 -42.01 -9.98
N ARG A 3 70.73 -42.32 -10.26
CA ARG A 3 69.54 -41.75 -9.56
C ARG A 3 69.39 -42.19 -8.10
N GLY A 4 68.71 -41.38 -7.29
CA GLY A 4 68.04 -41.76 -6.04
C GLY A 4 66.78 -40.91 -5.83
N LYS A 5 65.65 -41.53 -5.44
CA LYS A 5 64.32 -40.93 -5.20
C LYS A 5 63.53 -41.88 -4.28
N ILE A 6 62.39 -41.44 -3.73
CA ILE A 6 61.42 -42.22 -2.91
C ILE A 6 61.98 -42.64 -1.53
N ASN A 7 61.25 -42.96 -0.45
CA ASN A 7 59.88 -42.73 0.10
C ASN A 7 59.99 -43.15 1.62
N GLU A 8 59.07 -43.03 2.58
CA GLU A 8 57.65 -42.61 2.75
C GLU A 8 57.32 -42.56 4.28
N ARG A 9 56.11 -42.09 4.68
CA ARG A 9 55.43 -42.31 6.01
C ARG A 9 56.06 -41.63 7.25
N ALA A 10 55.44 -41.67 8.45
CA ALA A 10 54.07 -41.30 8.85
C ALA A 10 54.00 -41.30 10.39
N GLY A 11 53.19 -40.43 11.01
CA GLY A 11 52.95 -40.50 12.46
C GLY A 11 52.28 -39.26 13.06
N LEU A 12 51.06 -39.43 13.57
CA LEU A 12 50.46 -38.50 14.54
C LEU A 12 51.04 -38.82 15.93
N ARG A 13 51.33 -37.78 16.74
CA ARG A 13 51.08 -37.72 18.19
C ARG A 13 51.39 -36.32 18.74
N ASP A 14 50.30 -35.61 19.01
CA ASP A 14 49.97 -34.71 20.13
C ASP A 14 51.02 -34.00 21.00
N ALA A 15 50.54 -32.87 21.55
CA ALA A 15 51.00 -32.10 22.71
C ALA A 15 52.12 -31.06 22.50
N GLY A 16 51.72 -29.77 22.43
CA GLY A 16 52.65 -28.63 22.28
C GLY A 16 51.98 -27.25 22.23
N PHE A 17 51.38 -26.82 23.33
CA PHE A 17 51.12 -25.43 23.77
C PHE A 17 51.02 -24.30 22.70
N ARG A 18 49.80 -23.77 22.47
CA ARG A 18 49.57 -22.52 21.71
C ARG A 18 49.98 -21.27 22.51
N PRO A 19 50.47 -20.21 21.85
CA PRO A 19 49.69 -18.97 21.79
C PRO A 19 49.66 -18.30 20.40
N PHE A 20 49.30 -17.01 20.35
CA PHE A 20 49.31 -16.06 19.21
C PHE A 20 48.32 -16.23 18.05
N PHE A 21 47.74 -17.41 17.80
CA PHE A 21 46.80 -17.62 16.67
C PHE A 21 45.36 -17.05 16.90
N CYS A 22 45.23 -15.89 17.55
CA CYS A 22 43.94 -15.34 18.00
C CYS A 22 43.44 -14.11 17.21
N LEU A 23 44.31 -13.35 16.53
CA LEU A 23 43.92 -12.04 15.96
C LEU A 23 43.41 -12.10 14.50
N TYR A 24 43.93 -13.02 13.67
CA TYR A 24 43.75 -12.96 12.21
C TYR A 24 42.39 -13.47 11.68
N ALA A 25 41.60 -14.17 12.50
CA ALA A 25 40.31 -14.74 12.08
C ALA A 25 39.14 -13.74 12.12
N ALA A 26 39.23 -12.70 12.96
CA ALA A 26 38.09 -11.86 13.31
C ALA A 26 37.62 -10.90 12.20
N VAL A 27 38.50 -10.49 11.28
CA VAL A 27 38.26 -9.36 10.36
C VAL A 27 37.51 -9.77 9.08
N ARG A 28 37.65 -11.03 8.61
CA ARG A 28 37.15 -11.42 7.28
C ARG A 28 35.65 -11.74 7.20
N LYS A 29 34.93 -11.89 8.32
CA LYS A 29 33.50 -12.28 8.33
C LYS A 29 32.53 -11.09 8.29
N SER A 30 33.03 -9.86 8.43
CA SER A 30 32.21 -8.66 8.73
C SER A 30 31.69 -7.89 7.51
N LEU A 31 32.01 -8.30 6.28
CA LEU A 31 31.86 -7.46 5.07
C LEU A 31 30.95 -8.03 3.96
N ARG A 32 30.03 -8.95 4.28
CA ARG A 32 29.06 -9.52 3.31
C ARG A 32 27.62 -9.64 3.84
N LEU A 33 27.20 -8.74 4.73
CA LEU A 33 25.89 -8.79 5.40
C LEU A 33 25.29 -7.39 5.69
N ARG A 34 25.13 -6.54 4.66
CA ARG A 34 24.47 -5.22 4.81
C ARG A 34 23.47 -4.80 3.71
N VAL A 35 23.43 -5.44 2.54
CA VAL A 35 22.46 -5.06 1.48
C VAL A 35 21.07 -5.61 1.82
N SER A 36 20.91 -6.94 1.89
CA SER A 36 19.61 -7.60 2.08
C SER A 36 18.89 -7.22 3.39
N ALA A 37 19.65 -6.87 4.42
CA ALA A 37 19.12 -6.55 5.76
C ALA A 37 18.37 -5.20 5.83
N VAL A 38 18.53 -4.31 4.84
CA VAL A 38 17.82 -3.02 4.78
C VAL A 38 16.55 -3.12 3.94
N TYR A 39 16.56 -3.91 2.86
CA TYR A 39 15.37 -4.14 2.04
C TYR A 39 14.27 -4.89 2.79
N PHE A 40 14.63 -5.88 3.63
CA PHE A 40 13.64 -6.69 4.33
C PHE A 40 12.69 -5.90 5.26
N PRO A 41 13.17 -5.03 6.18
CA PRO A 41 12.28 -4.19 6.99
C PRO A 41 11.59 -3.09 6.16
N ALA A 42 12.22 -2.55 5.12
CA ALA A 42 11.60 -1.52 4.28
C ALA A 42 10.41 -2.07 3.47
N VAL A 43 10.56 -3.24 2.85
CA VAL A 43 9.47 -3.92 2.12
C VAL A 43 8.36 -4.37 3.09
N LEU A 44 8.72 -4.86 4.28
CA LEU A 44 7.73 -5.21 5.31
C LEU A 44 6.94 -3.98 5.80
N LEU A 45 7.59 -2.83 5.98
CA LEU A 45 6.93 -1.57 6.36
C LEU A 45 5.96 -1.08 5.27
N VAL A 46 6.34 -1.18 4.00
CA VAL A 46 5.45 -0.83 2.86
C VAL A 46 4.25 -1.78 2.78
N LEU A 47 4.45 -3.08 3.00
CA LEU A 47 3.37 -4.07 3.04
C LEU A 47 2.43 -3.89 4.24
N LEU A 48 2.94 -3.38 5.37
CA LEU A 48 2.12 -3.03 6.55
C LEU A 48 1.36 -1.71 6.39
N ALA A 49 1.85 -0.79 5.55
CA ALA A 49 1.13 0.44 5.21
C ALA A 49 -0.02 0.20 4.20
N ALA A 50 0.07 -0.86 3.40
CA ALA A 50 -1.02 -1.34 2.55
C ALA A 50 -2.09 -2.10 3.38
N GLY A 51 -2.83 -1.35 4.20
CA GLY A 51 -4.05 -1.86 4.83
C GLY A 51 -5.05 -2.37 3.78
N PRO A 52 -6.01 -3.25 4.16
CA PRO A 52 -6.98 -3.76 3.21
C PRO A 52 -7.79 -2.61 2.62
N SER A 53 -7.68 -2.39 1.30
CA SER A 53 -8.55 -1.47 0.58
C SER A 53 -10.00 -1.88 0.84
N SER A 54 -10.79 -0.97 1.42
CA SER A 54 -12.16 -1.22 1.84
C SER A 54 -12.98 -1.83 0.71
N ALA A 55 -13.85 -2.78 1.08
CA ALA A 55 -14.48 -3.69 0.14
C ALA A 55 -15.32 -2.94 -0.91
N ALA A 56 -14.73 -2.79 -2.11
CA ALA A 56 -15.43 -2.45 -3.34
C ALA A 56 -16.31 -1.18 -3.23
N ASP A 57 -15.64 -0.04 -2.99
CA ASP A 57 -16.16 1.31 -2.72
C ASP A 57 -17.02 1.96 -3.84
N TRP A 58 -17.46 1.19 -4.84
CA TRP A 58 -18.08 1.66 -6.09
C TRP A 58 -19.59 1.95 -5.98
N SER A 59 -20.20 1.79 -4.80
CA SER A 59 -21.63 2.06 -4.61
C SER A 59 -21.91 2.83 -3.32
N MET A 60 -22.55 3.98 -3.47
CA MET A 60 -23.03 4.82 -2.37
C MET A 60 -24.49 5.19 -2.61
N ASN A 61 -25.27 5.28 -1.53
CA ASN A 61 -26.67 5.66 -1.60
C ASN A 61 -26.80 7.17 -1.48
N TYR A 62 -27.42 7.79 -2.49
CA TYR A 62 -27.72 9.22 -2.54
C TYR A 62 -29.24 9.41 -2.59
N GLY A 63 -29.76 10.40 -1.89
CA GLY A 63 -31.16 10.44 -1.46
C GLY A 63 -31.35 9.82 -0.07
N GLY A 64 -32.53 10.03 0.52
CA GLY A 64 -32.87 9.65 1.90
C GLY A 64 -34.20 8.93 2.01
N THR A 65 -35.09 9.44 2.86
CA THR A 65 -36.38 8.81 3.17
C THR A 65 -37.38 8.80 2.00
N THR A 66 -38.44 8.00 2.15
CA THR A 66 -39.53 7.87 1.18
C THR A 66 -40.09 9.22 0.75
N GLY A 67 -40.24 9.40 -0.57
CA GLY A 67 -40.72 10.64 -1.18
C GLY A 67 -39.62 11.59 -1.68
N GLN A 68 -38.33 11.29 -1.47
CA GLN A 68 -37.23 12.03 -2.11
C GLN A 68 -36.99 11.59 -3.57
N ASN A 69 -37.96 11.81 -4.45
CA ASN A 69 -37.82 11.52 -5.88
C ASN A 69 -36.80 12.47 -6.53
N ALA A 70 -35.66 11.93 -6.99
CA ALA A 70 -34.63 12.65 -7.73
C ALA A 70 -34.12 11.84 -8.93
N TYR A 71 -33.66 12.53 -9.97
CA TYR A 71 -33.17 11.95 -11.23
C TYR A 71 -31.89 12.64 -11.67
N THR A 72 -30.79 11.89 -11.77
CA THR A 72 -29.54 12.38 -12.37
C THR A 72 -29.68 12.42 -13.89
N GLN A 73 -29.50 13.59 -14.49
CA GLN A 73 -29.66 13.84 -15.93
C GLN A 73 -28.31 13.94 -16.66
N ALA A 74 -27.25 14.32 -15.96
CA ALA A 74 -25.89 14.42 -16.50
C ALA A 74 -24.83 14.08 -15.45
N THR A 75 -23.71 13.49 -15.90
CA THR A 75 -22.52 13.25 -15.10
C THR A 75 -21.26 13.60 -15.88
N ALA A 76 -20.21 14.03 -15.19
CA ALA A 76 -18.87 14.30 -15.75
C ALA A 76 -17.79 13.97 -14.71
N VAL A 77 -16.54 13.81 -15.14
CA VAL A 77 -15.39 13.53 -14.27
C VAL A 77 -14.20 14.40 -14.71
N ASP A 78 -13.46 14.97 -13.75
CA ASP A 78 -12.23 15.73 -14.05
C ASP A 78 -10.95 14.89 -13.94
N ALA A 79 -9.83 15.47 -14.38
CA ALA A 79 -8.52 14.81 -14.38
C ALA A 79 -7.95 14.51 -12.98
N SER A 80 -8.57 15.03 -11.91
CA SER A 80 -8.25 14.69 -10.52
C SER A 80 -9.18 13.61 -9.95
N GLY A 81 -10.07 13.04 -10.76
CA GLY A 81 -11.02 12.00 -10.36
C GLY A 81 -12.28 12.52 -9.66
N ASN A 82 -12.49 13.83 -9.56
CA ASN A 82 -13.73 14.35 -8.98
C ASN A 82 -14.90 14.11 -9.94
N VAL A 83 -16.04 13.68 -9.41
CA VAL A 83 -17.28 13.49 -10.17
C VAL A 83 -18.16 14.72 -10.02
N TYR A 84 -18.81 15.12 -11.10
CA TYR A 84 -19.81 16.18 -11.13
C TYR A 84 -21.14 15.55 -11.56
N ILE A 85 -22.20 15.75 -10.78
CA ILE A 85 -23.53 15.25 -11.09
C ILE A 85 -24.52 16.41 -11.16
N ALA A 86 -25.44 16.35 -12.12
CA ALA A 86 -26.53 17.30 -12.27
C ALA A 86 -27.83 16.59 -12.62
N GLY A 87 -28.94 17.15 -12.17
CA GLY A 87 -30.25 16.52 -12.32
C GLY A 87 -31.38 17.36 -11.80
N ASP A 88 -32.51 16.72 -11.51
CA ASP A 88 -33.70 17.35 -10.95
C ASP A 88 -34.35 16.50 -9.85
N PHE A 89 -35.17 17.14 -9.00
CA PHE A 89 -35.94 16.46 -7.97
C PHE A 89 -37.37 16.99 -7.84
N THR A 90 -38.28 16.06 -7.52
CA THR A 90 -39.72 16.27 -7.30
C THR A 90 -40.19 15.88 -5.91
N GLY A 91 -39.30 15.38 -5.05
CA GLY A 91 -39.54 15.29 -3.62
C GLY A 91 -39.68 16.66 -2.96
N ALA A 92 -40.29 16.72 -1.77
CA ALA A 92 -40.34 17.96 -0.99
C ALA A 92 -38.94 18.37 -0.48
N THR A 93 -38.08 17.37 -0.23
CA THR A 93 -36.65 17.53 -0.02
C THR A 93 -35.88 16.51 -0.87
N PHE A 94 -34.58 16.73 -1.03
CA PHE A 94 -33.62 15.77 -1.55
C PHE A 94 -32.32 15.88 -0.76
N THR A 95 -31.84 14.76 -0.20
CA THR A 95 -30.64 14.73 0.64
C THR A 95 -29.45 14.16 -0.14
N LEU A 96 -28.38 14.93 -0.29
CA LEU A 96 -27.16 14.55 -1.00
C LEU A 96 -25.94 14.77 -0.11
N GLY A 97 -25.22 13.71 0.27
CA GLY A 97 -24.03 13.82 1.12
C GLY A 97 -24.28 14.44 2.50
N GLY A 98 -25.51 14.39 3.01
CA GLY A 98 -25.95 15.07 4.22
C GLY A 98 -26.45 16.51 4.03
N VAL A 99 -26.20 17.14 2.86
CA VAL A 99 -26.83 18.41 2.48
C VAL A 99 -28.29 18.16 2.13
N ILE A 100 -29.22 18.91 2.72
CA ILE A 100 -30.65 18.82 2.43
C ILE A 100 -31.05 19.98 1.52
N LEU A 101 -31.46 19.66 0.29
CA LEU A 101 -32.12 20.60 -0.61
C LEU A 101 -33.63 20.56 -0.36
N THR A 102 -34.27 21.72 -0.26
CA THR A 102 -35.73 21.87 -0.11
C THR A 102 -36.32 22.40 -1.40
N ARG A 103 -37.41 21.81 -1.87
CA ARG A 103 -38.05 22.20 -3.14
C ARG A 103 -38.85 23.49 -2.98
N ILE A 104 -38.53 24.48 -3.81
CA ILE A 104 -39.20 25.76 -4.00
C ILE A 104 -40.37 25.61 -4.99
N GLY A 105 -40.13 24.93 -6.13
CA GLY A 105 -41.11 24.74 -7.20
C GLY A 105 -41.91 23.43 -7.09
N THR A 106 -42.33 22.91 -8.25
CA THR A 106 -42.90 21.55 -8.39
C THR A 106 -41.84 20.52 -8.83
N ARG A 107 -40.80 20.97 -9.52
CA ARG A 107 -39.57 20.25 -9.86
C ARG A 107 -38.43 21.26 -9.90
N ASP A 108 -37.37 21.01 -9.15
CA ASP A 108 -36.21 21.89 -9.08
C ASP A 108 -34.93 21.16 -9.53
N ALA A 109 -33.96 21.91 -10.04
CA ALA A 109 -32.66 21.35 -10.46
C ALA A 109 -31.70 21.22 -9.28
N PHE A 110 -30.76 20.27 -9.38
CA PHE A 110 -29.59 20.18 -8.50
C PHE A 110 -28.31 20.01 -9.33
N ALA A 111 -27.20 20.48 -8.78
CA ALA A 111 -25.85 20.18 -9.25
C ALA A 111 -24.94 20.02 -8.04
N ALA A 112 -24.01 19.07 -8.09
CA ALA A 112 -23.10 18.77 -7.00
C ALA A 112 -21.76 18.23 -7.49
N LYS A 113 -20.73 18.42 -6.67
CA LYS A 113 -19.41 17.82 -6.85
C LYS A 113 -19.20 16.72 -5.81
N LEU A 114 -18.52 15.66 -6.19
CA LEU A 114 -18.01 14.62 -5.32
C LEU A 114 -16.51 14.46 -5.56
N ASP A 115 -15.74 14.12 -4.54
CA ASP A 115 -14.33 13.79 -4.69
C ASP A 115 -14.12 12.38 -5.29
N ALA A 116 -12.85 11.98 -5.44
CA ALA A 116 -12.48 10.67 -5.97
C ALA A 116 -12.84 9.48 -5.05
N SER A 117 -13.39 9.73 -3.85
CA SER A 117 -13.95 8.73 -2.92
C SER A 117 -15.49 8.75 -2.87
N GLY A 118 -16.16 9.60 -3.65
CA GLY A 118 -17.62 9.78 -3.59
C GLY A 118 -18.10 10.67 -2.44
N THR A 119 -17.21 11.34 -1.71
CA THR A 119 -17.62 12.32 -0.68
C THR A 119 -18.09 13.60 -1.38
N VAL A 120 -19.28 14.11 -1.03
CA VAL A 120 -19.80 15.38 -1.58
C VAL A 120 -18.99 16.56 -1.06
N LEU A 121 -18.69 17.52 -1.97
CA LEU A 121 -17.88 18.72 -1.74
C LEU A 121 -18.70 20.01 -1.86
#